data_AF-A0A3E4UQR3-F1
#
_entry.id   AF-A0A3E4UQR3-F1
#
_cell.length_a   1.000
_cell.length_b   1.000
_cell.length_c   1.000
_cell.angle_alpha   90.00
_cell.angle_beta   90.00
_cell.angle_gamma   90.00
#
_symmetry.space_group_name_H-M   'P 1'
#
loop_
_entity.id
_entity.type
_entity.pdbx_description
1 polymer ?
#
loop_
_entity_poly.entity_id
_entity_poly.type
_entity_poly.pdbx_seq_one_letter_code
_entity_poly.pdbx_strand_id
1 'polypeptide(L)'
;MANKNQAAISSAKYEINQANYRISECQNEIQGLEKKIERLEGAKQKLQTYKLNIESEKFDITQKLSCSSWKGSNKEEYEGIAEEQLKPCYQTYYDETDQAVDAIMDEITRLENQIYDQEGVIGWLKSQINSLGNYIETLLN
;
A
#
# COMPACT_ATOMS: atom_id res chain seq x y z
N MET A 1 -45.04 -22.82 25.00
CA MET A 1 -43.71 -22.25 25.28
C MET A 1 -42.62 -22.86 24.39
N ALA A 2 -42.54 -24.19 24.25
CA ALA A 2 -41.55 -24.86 23.37
C ALA A 2 -41.45 -24.32 21.93
N ASN A 3 -42.58 -24.01 21.27
CA ASN A 3 -42.58 -23.57 19.87
C ASN A 3 -42.03 -22.14 19.66
N LYS A 4 -42.12 -21.25 20.67
CA LYS A 4 -41.58 -19.87 20.58
C LYS A 4 -40.06 -19.84 20.74
N ASN A 5 -39.51 -20.61 21.67
CA ASN A 5 -38.05 -20.71 21.85
C ASN A 5 -37.40 -21.33 20.62
N GLN A 6 -38.06 -22.31 19.98
CA GLN A 6 -37.55 -22.93 18.77
C GLN A 6 -37.43 -21.95 17.58
N ALA A 7 -38.42 -21.09 17.38
CA ALA A 7 -38.36 -20.05 16.34
C ALA A 7 -37.23 -19.04 16.60
N ALA A 8 -37.08 -18.59 17.84
CA ALA A 8 -36.02 -17.65 18.24
C ALA A 8 -34.61 -18.25 18.06
N ILE A 9 -34.42 -19.51 18.45
CA ILE A 9 -33.15 -20.24 18.25
C ILE A 9 -32.83 -20.37 16.76
N SER A 10 -33.82 -20.70 15.93
CA SER A 10 -33.62 -20.79 14.47
C SER A 10 -33.22 -19.45 13.86
N SER A 11 -33.83 -18.34 14.29
CA SER A 11 -33.45 -16.99 13.84
C SER A 11 -32.01 -16.64 14.23
N ALA A 12 -31.64 -16.84 15.50
CA ALA A 12 -30.29 -16.55 15.97
C ALA A 12 -29.22 -17.39 15.24
N LYS A 13 -29.51 -18.67 14.96
CA LYS A 13 -28.63 -19.52 14.14
C LYS A 13 -28.48 -19.01 12.71
N TYR A 14 -29.56 -18.52 12.12
CA TYR A 14 -29.51 -17.93 10.78
C TYR A 14 -28.62 -16.69 10.76
N GLU A 15 -28.76 -15.80 11.74
CA GLU A 15 -27.94 -14.59 11.86
C GLU A 15 -26.45 -14.92 12.10
N ILE A 16 -26.14 -15.92 12.93
CA ILE A 16 -24.77 -16.43 13.11
C ILE A 16 -24.19 -16.90 11.77
N ASN A 17 -24.96 -17.64 10.97
CA ASN A 17 -24.50 -18.10 9.67
C ASN A 17 -24.21 -16.92 8.72
N GLN A 18 -25.09 -15.92 8.67
CA GLN A 18 -24.86 -14.71 7.87
C GLN A 18 -23.60 -13.95 8.33
N ALA A 19 -23.40 -13.82 9.64
CA ALA A 19 -22.20 -13.20 10.19
C ALA A 19 -20.93 -13.96 9.80
N ASN A 20 -20.94 -15.29 9.84
CA ASN A 20 -19.81 -16.12 9.41
C ASN A 20 -19.51 -15.99 7.91
N TYR A 21 -20.54 -15.94 7.06
CA TYR A 21 -20.35 -15.68 5.63
C TYR A 21 -19.66 -14.34 5.41
N ARG A 22 -20.14 -13.28 6.08
CA ARG A 22 -19.58 -11.94 5.93
C ARG A 22 -18.15 -11.83 6.48
N ILE A 23 -17.82 -12.55 7.56
CA ILE A 23 -16.43 -12.70 8.04
C ILE A 23 -15.55 -13.30 6.93
N SER A 24 -16.01 -14.35 6.26
CA SER A 24 -15.24 -14.97 5.18
C SER A 24 -15.02 -14.03 4.00
N GLU A 25 -16.01 -13.18 3.66
CA GLU A 25 -15.87 -12.15 2.63
C GLU A 25 -14.80 -11.12 3.01
N CYS A 26 -14.86 -10.58 4.23
CA CYS A 26 -13.84 -9.64 4.74
C CYS A 26 -12.44 -10.27 4.71
N GLN A 27 -12.31 -11.54 5.10
CA GLN A 27 -11.03 -12.25 5.06
C GLN A 27 -10.47 -12.41 3.64
N ASN A 28 -11.34 -12.69 2.66
CA ASN A 28 -10.93 -12.76 1.26
C ASN A 28 -10.50 -11.38 0.72
N GLU A 29 -11.18 -10.31 1.13
CA GLU A 29 -10.81 -8.95 0.76
C GLU A 29 -9.45 -8.56 1.34
N ILE A 30 -9.21 -8.84 2.63
CA ILE A 30 -7.91 -8.64 3.30
C ILE A 30 -6.79 -9.34 2.52
N GLN A 31 -6.95 -10.62 2.19
CA GLN A 31 -5.94 -11.36 1.39
C GLN A 31 -5.69 -10.72 0.02
N GLY A 32 -6.72 -10.15 -0.60
CA GLY A 32 -6.59 -9.43 -1.86
C GLY A 32 -5.81 -8.12 -1.72
N LEU A 33 -6.02 -7.39 -0.62
CA LEU A 33 -5.31 -6.15 -0.29
C LEU A 33 -3.84 -6.43 0.06
N GLU A 34 -3.56 -7.45 0.87
CA GLU A 34 -2.20 -7.88 1.24
C GLU A 34 -1.35 -8.20 0.01
N LYS A 35 -1.91 -8.93 -0.97
CA LYS A 35 -1.22 -9.21 -2.24
C LYS A 35 -0.93 -7.97 -3.08
N LYS A 36 -1.77 -6.94 -2.99
CA LYS A 36 -1.51 -5.66 -3.67
C LYS A 36 -0.38 -4.91 -2.97
N ILE A 37 -0.39 -4.88 -1.64
CA ILE A 37 0.68 -4.29 -0.82
C ILE A 37 2.02 -4.95 -1.15
N GLU A 38 2.10 -6.29 -1.14
CA GLU A 38 3.33 -7.03 -1.46
C GLU A 38 3.92 -6.63 -2.83
N ARG A 39 3.07 -6.51 -3.85
CA ARG A 39 3.49 -6.07 -5.19
C ARG A 39 4.00 -4.63 -5.20
N LEU A 40 3.34 -3.74 -4.46
CA LEU A 40 3.73 -2.33 -4.34
C LEU A 40 5.04 -2.19 -3.58
N GLU A 41 5.27 -2.97 -2.52
CA GLU A 41 6.54 -3.01 -1.81
C GLU A 41 7.69 -3.45 -2.71
N GLY A 42 7.46 -4.47 -3.55
CA GLY A 42 8.43 -4.89 -4.56
C GLY A 42 8.74 -3.80 -5.60
N ALA A 43 7.73 -3.03 -6.01
CA ALA A 43 7.94 -1.88 -6.91
C ALA A 43 8.70 -0.73 -6.22
N LYS A 44 8.35 -0.42 -4.97
CA LYS A 44 9.02 0.59 -4.13
C LYS A 44 10.52 0.30 -4.02
N GLN A 45 10.90 -0.94 -3.69
CA GLN A 45 12.30 -1.33 -3.57
C GLN A 45 13.10 -1.15 -4.87
N LYS A 46 12.48 -1.46 -6.02
CA LYS A 46 13.12 -1.24 -7.34
C LYS A 46 13.32 0.24 -7.62
N LEU A 47 12.31 1.08 -7.37
CA LEU A 47 12.40 2.52 -7.57
C LEU A 47 13.42 3.17 -6.64
N GLN A 48 13.48 2.76 -5.37
CA GLN A 48 14.51 3.22 -4.44
C GLN A 48 15.93 2.85 -4.94
N THR A 49 16.09 1.66 -5.51
CA THR A 49 17.35 1.26 -6.14
C THR A 49 17.69 2.16 -7.33
N TYR A 50 16.72 2.45 -8.21
CA TYR A 50 16.92 3.34 -9.35
C TYR A 50 17.26 4.76 -8.90
N LYS A 51 16.60 5.29 -7.86
CA LYS A 51 16.88 6.60 -7.28
C LYS A 51 18.35 6.71 -6.83
N LEU A 52 18.87 5.69 -6.14
CA LEU A 52 20.27 5.64 -5.71
C LEU A 52 21.24 5.59 -6.90
N ASN A 53 20.91 4.81 -7.93
CA ASN A 53 21.73 4.73 -9.15
C ASN A 53 21.76 6.06 -9.89
N ILE A 54 20.61 6.74 -10.05
CA ILE A 54 20.51 8.06 -10.69
C ILE A 54 21.37 9.08 -9.94
N GLU A 55 21.33 9.09 -8.61
CA GLU A 55 22.15 10.00 -7.81
C GLU A 55 23.65 9.73 -7.98
N SER A 56 24.05 8.46 -8.02
CA SER A 56 25.44 8.08 -8.29
C SER A 56 25.89 8.48 -9.70
N GLU A 57 25.07 8.24 -10.71
CA GLU A 57 25.36 8.60 -12.09
C GLU A 57 25.46 10.13 -12.28
N LYS A 58 24.56 10.88 -11.63
CA LYS A 58 24.57 12.34 -11.60
C LYS A 58 25.85 12.90 -10.97
N PHE A 59 26.32 12.27 -9.88
CA PHE A 59 27.60 12.64 -9.28
C PHE A 59 28.77 12.36 -10.23
N ASP A 60 28.84 11.15 -10.78
CA ASP A 60 29.90 10.71 -11.68
C ASP A 60 29.99 11.58 -12.95
N ILE A 61 28.85 11.88 -13.57
CA ILE A 61 28.82 12.71 -14.78
C ILE A 61 29.27 14.13 -14.45
N THR A 62 28.85 14.70 -13.31
CA THR A 62 29.28 16.03 -12.88
C THR A 62 30.80 16.11 -12.71
N GLN A 63 31.43 15.07 -12.17
CA GLN A 63 32.90 14.99 -12.08
C GLN A 63 33.56 14.91 -13.45
N LYS A 64 33.04 14.06 -14.36
CA LYS A 64 33.59 13.87 -15.71
C LYS A 64 33.46 15.10 -16.61
N LEU A 65 32.41 15.89 -16.43
CA LEU A 65 32.17 17.13 -17.18
C LEU A 65 33.13 18.26 -16.75
N SER A 66 33.75 18.16 -15.58
CA SER A 66 34.68 19.18 -15.09
C SER A 66 36.02 19.11 -15.84
N CYS A 67 36.37 20.15 -16.60
CA CYS A 67 37.66 20.25 -17.28
C CYS A 67 38.26 21.66 -17.13
N SER A 68 39.16 21.80 -16.15
CA SER A 68 39.78 23.08 -15.82
C SER A 68 40.87 23.52 -16.82
N SER A 69 41.45 22.58 -17.56
CA SER A 69 42.54 22.84 -18.51
C SER A 69 42.06 23.25 -19.91
N TRP A 70 40.84 22.89 -20.30
CA TRP A 70 40.25 23.26 -21.59
C TRP A 70 39.77 24.72 -21.57
N LYS A 71 39.88 25.42 -22.72
CA LYS A 71 39.54 26.84 -22.91
C LYS A 71 39.04 27.09 -24.34
N GLY A 72 38.30 28.19 -24.54
CA GLY A 72 37.81 28.65 -25.84
C GLY A 72 36.29 28.50 -26.02
N SER A 73 35.74 29.04 -27.10
CA SER A 73 34.29 29.09 -27.34
C SER A 73 33.60 27.72 -27.36
N ASN A 74 34.27 26.69 -27.87
CA ASN A 74 33.71 25.32 -27.88
C ASN A 74 33.55 24.74 -26.46
N LYS A 75 34.36 25.22 -25.49
CA LYS A 75 34.20 24.86 -24.10
C LYS A 75 32.95 25.51 -23.51
N GLU A 76 32.72 26.79 -23.79
CA GLU A 76 31.56 27.53 -23.29
C GLU A 76 30.25 26.89 -23.79
N GLU A 77 30.20 26.50 -25.07
CA GLU A 77 29.07 25.76 -25.64
C GLU A 77 28.85 24.40 -24.95
N TYR A 78 29.93 23.65 -24.72
CA TYR A 78 29.88 22.38 -24.00
C TYR A 78 29.41 22.54 -22.55
N GLU A 79 29.95 23.51 -21.81
CA GLU A 79 29.56 23.81 -20.43
C GLU A 79 28.09 24.24 -20.36
N GLY A 80 27.62 25.03 -21.33
CA GLY A 80 26.19 25.37 -21.46
C GLY A 80 25.32 24.12 -21.62
N ILE A 81 25.65 23.19 -22.53
CA ILE A 81 24.90 21.93 -22.69
C ILE A 81 24.94 21.09 -21.41
N ALA A 82 26.10 21.01 -20.76
CA ALA A 82 26.29 20.25 -19.53
C ALA A 82 25.45 20.78 -18.36
N GLU A 83 25.50 22.09 -18.10
CA GLU A 83 24.83 22.73 -16.97
C GLU A 83 23.33 22.94 -17.21
N GLU A 84 22.93 23.27 -18.44
CA GLU A 84 21.54 23.68 -18.73
C GLU A 84 20.67 22.55 -19.25
N GLN A 85 21.25 21.45 -19.74
CA GLN A 85 20.49 20.32 -20.30
C GLN A 85 20.78 19.03 -19.55
N LEU A 86 22.05 18.59 -19.52
CA LEU A 86 22.38 17.26 -19.03
C LEU A 86 22.15 17.12 -17.52
N LYS A 87 22.69 18.02 -16.70
CA LYS A 87 22.51 17.98 -15.24
C LYS A 87 21.03 18.11 -14.82
N PRO A 88 20.23 19.03 -15.40
CA PRO A 88 18.80 19.11 -15.14
C PRO A 88 18.05 17.83 -15.47
N CYS A 89 18.38 17.13 -16.57
CA CYS A 89 17.74 15.86 -16.91
C CYS A 89 17.90 14.81 -15.80
N TYR A 90 19.10 14.67 -15.22
CA TYR A 90 19.32 13.76 -14.09
C TYR A 90 18.53 14.17 -12.84
N GLN A 91 18.43 15.48 -12.58
CA GLN A 91 17.61 15.98 -11.48
C GLN A 91 16.13 15.65 -11.71
N THR A 92 15.60 15.88 -12.90
CA THR A 92 14.21 15.53 -13.25
C THR A 92 13.94 14.05 -13.07
N TYR A 93 14.82 13.17 -13.57
CA TYR A 93 14.64 11.72 -13.37
C TYR A 93 14.67 11.32 -11.90
N TYR A 94 15.53 11.95 -11.09
CA TYR A 94 15.57 11.72 -9.65
C TYR A 94 14.24 12.14 -8.99
N ASP A 95 13.78 13.36 -9.27
CA ASP A 95 12.58 13.94 -8.66
C ASP A 95 11.32 13.15 -9.05
N GLU A 96 11.19 12.76 -10.31
CA GLU A 96 10.07 11.93 -10.79
C GLU A 96 10.10 10.53 -10.16
N THR A 97 11.29 9.93 -10.01
CA THR A 97 11.44 8.64 -9.33
C THR A 97 11.06 8.76 -7.86
N ASP A 98 11.41 9.86 -7.21
CA ASP A 98 11.07 10.11 -5.80
C ASP A 98 9.56 10.28 -5.61
N GLN A 99 8.92 11.10 -6.44
CA GLN A 99 7.47 11.26 -6.43
C GLN A 99 6.73 9.94 -6.65
N ALA A 100 7.28 9.06 -7.49
CA ALA A 100 6.71 7.72 -7.69
C ALA A 100 6.86 6.83 -6.44
N VAL A 101 7.97 6.96 -5.69
CA VAL A 101 8.16 6.25 -4.41
C VAL A 101 7.15 6.75 -3.38
N ASP A 102 6.99 8.07 -3.24
CA ASP A 102 6.04 8.68 -2.32
C ASP A 102 4.59 8.26 -2.63
N ALA A 103 4.19 8.31 -3.90
CA ALA A 103 2.85 7.88 -4.32
C ALA A 103 2.57 6.41 -4.02
N ILE A 104 3.59 5.53 -4.13
CA ILE A 104 3.45 4.12 -3.74
C ILE A 104 3.31 3.98 -2.22
N MET A 105 4.06 4.77 -1.44
CA MET A 105 3.96 4.75 0.02
C MET A 105 2.56 5.19 0.49
N ASP A 106 2.03 6.27 -0.09
CA ASP A 106 0.68 6.74 0.21
C ASP A 106 -0.39 5.68 -0.11
N GLU A 107 -0.25 5.00 -1.26
CA GLU A 107 -1.17 3.95 -1.66
C GLU A 107 -1.08 2.71 -0.76
N ILE A 108 0.12 2.32 -0.31
CA ILE A 108 0.29 1.25 0.68
C ILE A 108 -0.45 1.62 1.98
N THR A 109 -0.22 2.83 2.51
CA THR A 109 -0.91 3.29 3.73
C THR A 109 -2.43 3.31 3.54
N ARG A 110 -2.93 3.72 2.36
CA ARG A 110 -4.35 3.66 2.05
C ARG A 110 -4.90 2.23 2.10
N LEU A 111 -4.17 1.26 1.54
CA LEU A 111 -4.56 -0.15 1.53
C LEU A 111 -4.49 -0.79 2.94
N GLU A 112 -3.49 -0.45 3.74
CA GLU A 112 -3.37 -0.87 5.14
C GLU A 112 -4.57 -0.38 5.97
N ASN A 113 -5.00 0.86 5.77
CA ASN A 113 -6.20 1.38 6.42
C ASN A 113 -7.47 0.62 5.99
N GLN A 114 -7.58 0.22 4.73
CA GLN A 114 -8.69 -0.63 4.29
C GLN A 114 -8.67 -2.02 4.96
N ILE A 115 -7.48 -2.58 5.22
CA ILE A 115 -7.36 -3.81 6.00
C ILE A 115 -7.89 -3.60 7.42
N TYR A 116 -7.48 -2.52 8.10
CA TYR A 116 -7.97 -2.20 9.45
C TYR A 116 -9.48 -2.03 9.51
N ASP A 117 -10.10 -1.40 8.50
CA ASP A 117 -11.55 -1.29 8.41
C ASP A 117 -12.23 -2.67 8.35
N GLN A 118 -11.70 -3.58 7.53
CA GLN A 118 -12.22 -4.96 7.40
C GLN A 118 -12.03 -5.76 8.70
N GLU A 119 -10.88 -5.62 9.36
CA GLU A 119 -10.64 -6.24 10.67
C GLU A 119 -11.60 -5.73 11.73
N GLY A 120 -11.93 -4.44 11.71
CA GLY A 120 -12.95 -3.83 12.56
C GLY A 120 -14.34 -4.44 12.35
N VAL A 121 -14.74 -4.63 11.08
CA VAL A 121 -16.00 -5.31 10.72
C VAL A 121 -16.01 -6.75 11.23
N ILE A 122 -14.91 -7.49 11.07
CA ILE A 122 -14.76 -8.86 11.57
C ILE A 122 -14.91 -8.88 13.11
N GLY A 123 -14.26 -7.96 13.81
CA GLY A 123 -14.35 -7.84 15.27
C GLY A 123 -15.79 -7.61 15.74
N TRP A 124 -16.50 -6.69 15.09
CA TRP A 124 -17.92 -6.43 15.37
C TRP A 124 -18.79 -7.67 15.14
N LEU A 125 -18.60 -8.37 14.01
CA LEU A 125 -19.35 -9.60 13.69
C LEU A 125 -19.10 -10.71 14.71
N LYS A 126 -17.85 -10.92 15.14
CA LYS A 126 -17.51 -11.89 16.19
C LYS A 126 -18.21 -11.57 17.51
N SER A 127 -18.31 -10.29 17.88
CA SER A 127 -19.05 -9.88 19.07
C SER A 127 -20.55 -10.20 18.94
N GLN A 128 -21.17 -9.97 17.78
CA GLN A 128 -22.56 -10.35 17.55
C GLN A 128 -22.79 -11.86 17.66
N ILE A 129 -21.89 -12.67 17.09
CA ILE A 129 -21.95 -14.13 17.19
C ILE A 129 -21.91 -14.57 18.67
N ASN A 130 -21.02 -13.98 19.48
CA ASN A 130 -20.95 -14.29 20.91
C ASN A 130 -22.25 -13.94 21.65
N SER A 131 -22.82 -12.76 21.39
CA SER A 131 -24.10 -12.35 21.98
C SER A 131 -25.25 -13.29 21.59
N LEU A 132 -25.32 -13.69 20.32
CA LEU A 132 -26.33 -14.63 19.83
C LEU A 132 -26.13 -16.05 20.42
N GLY A 133 -24.88 -16.48 20.60
CA GLY A 133 -24.54 -17.73 21.27
C GLY A 133 -25.07 -17.79 22.70
N ASN A 134 -24.79 -16.75 23.49
CA ASN A 134 -25.28 -16.62 24.87
C ASN A 134 -26.82 -16.56 24.93
N TYR A 135 -27.44 -15.87 23.96
CA TYR A 135 -28.89 -15.80 23.86
C TYR A 135 -29.51 -17.18 23.61
N ILE A 136 -28.92 -17.98 22.70
CA ILE A 136 -29.36 -19.36 22.45
C ILE A 136 -29.21 -20.22 23.71
N GLU A 137 -28.09 -20.13 24.44
CA GLU A 137 -27.88 -20.87 25.70
C GLU A 137 -28.97 -20.53 26.74
N THR A 138 -29.30 -19.25 26.88
CA THR A 138 -30.37 -18.78 27.77
C THR A 138 -31.74 -19.34 27.40
N LEU A 139 -32.02 -19.57 26.11
CA LEU A 139 -33.30 -20.13 25.65
C LEU A 139 -33.40 -21.66 25.82
N LEU A 140 -32.26 -22.33 25.97
CA LEU A 140 -32.15 -23.79 26.13
C LEU A 140 -32.14 -24.23 27.59
N ASN A 141 -31.73 -23.35 28.51
CA ASN A 141 -31.79 -23.53 29.96
C ASN A 141 -33.17 -23.14 30.52
#